data_AF-A0A101NLY7-F1
#
_entry.id   AF-A0A101NLY7-F1
#
_cell.length_a   1.000
_cell.length_b   1.000
_cell.length_c   1.000
_cell.angle_alpha   90.00
_cell.angle_beta   90.00
_cell.angle_gamma   90.00
#
_symmetry.space_group_name_H-M   'P 1'
#
loop_
_entity.id
_entity.type
_entity.pdbx_description
1 polymer ?
#
loop_
_entity_poly.entity_id
_entity_poly.type
_entity_poly.pdbx_seq_one_letter_code
_entity_poly.pdbx_strand_id
1 'polypeptide(L)'
;MGVVQFFVIHGIAESAWARPYSWARNNISDLGNAHCAWQPDPEPRYICSPQHALMNTSFVALGVLLAAGVALTGPLWRRGAAAAVSRWLLAGAGAGFVLAGLAPADVHENQHVLGALLIMATGNLGLLSAGAGLDLPGHLRWATALLGATALTAFGLLLSRHYLGLGMGGMERVAAFPLLVGAAALGVRGLVLRGAVPRP
;
A
#
# COMPACT_ATOMS: atom_id res chain seq x y z
N MET A 1 -5.18 6.43 -10.83
CA MET A 1 -5.78 5.20 -11.39
C MET A 1 -5.57 3.99 -10.49
N GLY A 2 -4.32 3.55 -10.21
CA GLY A 2 -4.07 2.36 -9.37
C GLY A 2 -4.67 2.41 -7.95
N VAL A 3 -4.56 3.55 -7.25
CA VAL A 3 -5.15 3.72 -5.91
C VAL A 3 -6.67 3.76 -5.95
N VAL A 4 -7.25 4.39 -6.99
CA VAL A 4 -8.71 4.49 -7.15
C VAL A 4 -9.31 3.11 -7.40
N GLN A 5 -8.76 2.34 -8.36
CA GLN A 5 -9.26 0.99 -8.63
C GLN A 5 -9.09 0.07 -7.41
N PHE A 6 -8.02 0.27 -6.63
CA PHE A 6 -7.81 -0.47 -5.40
C PHE A 6 -8.95 -0.28 -4.40
N PHE A 7 -9.31 0.96 -4.08
CA PHE A 7 -10.39 1.24 -3.12
C PHE A 7 -11.77 0.82 -3.64
N VAL A 8 -12.03 0.98 -4.95
CA VAL A 8 -13.28 0.50 -5.55
C VAL A 8 -13.39 -1.02 -5.43
N ILE A 9 -12.33 -1.75 -5.81
CA ILE A 9 -12.33 -3.21 -5.73
C ILE A 9 -12.34 -3.71 -4.28
N HIS A 10 -11.66 -3.01 -3.36
CA HIS A 10 -11.73 -3.30 -1.92
C HIS A 10 -13.18 -3.23 -1.43
N GLY A 11 -13.93 -2.19 -1.82
CA GLY A 11 -15.35 -2.03 -1.49
C GLY A 11 -16.25 -3.12 -2.11
N ILE A 12 -15.97 -3.52 -3.35
CA ILE A 12 -16.68 -4.63 -4.00
C ILE A 12 -16.39 -5.95 -3.27
N ALA A 13 -15.11 -6.23 -2.99
CA ALA A 13 -14.69 -7.47 -2.37
C ALA A 13 -15.26 -7.62 -0.96
N GLU A 14 -15.24 -6.57 -0.13
CA GLU A 14 -15.82 -6.62 1.22
C GLU A 14 -17.36 -6.77 1.19
N SER A 15 -18.04 -6.15 0.22
CA SER A 15 -19.50 -6.23 0.09
C SER A 15 -20.00 -7.63 -0.29
N ALA A 16 -19.12 -8.45 -0.89
CA ALA A 16 -19.44 -9.81 -1.29
C ALA A 16 -19.39 -10.83 -0.14
N TRP A 17 -18.91 -10.44 1.05
CA TRP A 17 -18.79 -11.35 2.18
C TRP A 17 -20.16 -11.66 2.79
N ALA A 18 -20.46 -12.96 2.97
CA ALA A 18 -21.73 -13.40 3.57
C ALA A 18 -21.85 -12.97 5.05
N ARG A 19 -20.73 -12.95 5.79
CA ARG A 19 -20.64 -12.32 7.11
C ARG A 19 -19.98 -10.97 6.94
N PRO A 20 -20.55 -9.87 7.49
CA PRO A 20 -20.00 -8.54 7.27
C PRO A 20 -18.51 -8.44 7.61
N TYR A 21 -17.73 -7.99 6.63
CA TYR A 21 -16.31 -7.74 6.76
C TYR A 21 -16.06 -6.62 7.80
N SER A 22 -15.14 -6.84 8.74
CA SER A 22 -14.82 -5.87 9.79
C SER A 22 -13.50 -5.18 9.52
N TRP A 23 -13.52 -3.87 9.30
CA TRP A 23 -12.30 -3.08 9.12
C TRP A 23 -11.33 -3.12 10.31
N ALA A 24 -11.84 -3.37 11.52
CA ALA A 24 -11.01 -3.49 12.72
C ALA A 24 -10.42 -4.90 12.88
N ARG A 25 -11.19 -5.96 12.56
CA ARG A 25 -10.79 -7.35 12.84
C ARG A 25 -10.20 -8.08 11.63
N ASN A 26 -10.55 -7.67 10.43
CA ASN A 26 -10.10 -8.32 9.20
C ASN A 26 -9.00 -7.51 8.54
N ASN A 27 -7.93 -8.22 8.18
CA ASN A 27 -6.86 -7.65 7.38
C ASN A 27 -7.35 -7.39 5.95
N ILE A 28 -6.74 -6.42 5.30
CA ILE A 28 -6.83 -6.18 3.85
C ILE A 28 -6.47 -7.47 3.11
N SER A 29 -5.45 -8.21 3.57
CA SER A 29 -5.04 -9.49 2.99
C SER A 29 -6.12 -10.57 3.06
N ASP A 30 -7.03 -10.53 4.04
CA ASP A 30 -8.15 -11.48 4.14
C ASP A 30 -9.06 -11.41 2.90
N LEU A 31 -9.16 -10.23 2.27
CA LEU A 31 -9.92 -10.06 1.03
C LEU A 31 -9.30 -10.83 -0.15
N GLY A 32 -8.02 -11.20 -0.05
CA GLY A 32 -7.28 -11.95 -1.07
C GLY A 32 -7.20 -13.46 -0.81
N ASN A 33 -7.73 -13.97 0.30
CA ASN A 33 -7.63 -15.40 0.64
C ASN A 33 -8.44 -16.28 -0.32
N ALA A 34 -7.80 -17.33 -0.83
CA ALA A 34 -8.37 -18.22 -1.85
C ALA A 34 -9.36 -19.24 -1.29
N HIS A 35 -9.21 -19.64 -0.02
CA HIS A 35 -10.06 -20.64 0.64
C HIS A 35 -10.89 -20.04 1.76
N CYS A 36 -12.07 -20.62 1.97
CA CYS A 36 -12.92 -20.31 3.11
C CYS A 36 -12.53 -21.20 4.29
N ALA A 37 -11.87 -20.62 5.30
CA ALA A 37 -11.30 -21.37 6.41
C ALA A 37 -11.27 -20.57 7.72
N TRP A 38 -11.21 -21.29 8.83
CA TRP A 38 -10.87 -20.71 10.12
C TRP A 38 -9.37 -20.46 10.20
N GLN A 39 -8.98 -19.22 10.45
CA GLN A 39 -7.59 -18.84 10.71
C GLN A 39 -7.39 -18.66 12.23
N PRO A 40 -6.52 -19.45 12.88
CA PRO A 40 -6.27 -19.32 14.31
C PRO A 40 -5.34 -18.15 14.66
N ASP A 41 -4.47 -17.75 13.73
CA ASP A 41 -3.43 -16.74 13.94
C ASP A 41 -3.53 -15.59 12.91
N PRO A 42 -2.96 -14.40 13.20
CA PRO A 42 -2.48 -13.97 14.51
C PRO A 42 -3.62 -13.59 15.48
N GLU A 43 -4.85 -13.46 14.99
CA GLU A 43 -6.08 -13.41 15.79
C GLU A 43 -7.12 -14.35 15.17
N PRO A 44 -7.83 -15.16 15.98
CA PRO A 44 -8.77 -16.13 15.48
C PRO A 44 -9.95 -15.52 14.74
N ARG A 45 -10.16 -15.89 13.47
CA ARG A 45 -11.28 -15.43 12.65
C ARG A 45 -11.60 -16.39 11.51
N TYR A 46 -12.89 -16.45 11.14
CA TYR A 46 -13.30 -17.13 9.92
C TYR A 46 -13.16 -16.19 8.73
N ILE A 47 -12.46 -16.63 7.68
CA ILE A 47 -12.24 -15.87 6.45
C ILE A 47 -12.88 -16.62 5.29
N CYS A 48 -13.63 -15.90 4.48
CA CYS A 48 -14.16 -16.41 3.22
C CYS A 48 -14.36 -15.21 2.29
N SER A 49 -13.51 -15.08 1.26
CA SER A 49 -13.53 -13.96 0.32
C SER A 49 -14.00 -14.42 -1.06
N PRO A 50 -15.30 -14.28 -1.40
CA PRO A 50 -15.82 -14.77 -2.67
C PRO A 50 -15.22 -14.07 -3.89
N GLN A 51 -14.73 -12.84 -3.72
CA GLN A 51 -14.12 -12.02 -4.78
C GLN A 51 -12.59 -11.94 -4.64
N HIS A 52 -11.95 -12.96 -4.05
CA HIS A 52 -10.51 -12.97 -3.85
C HIS A 52 -9.73 -12.76 -5.15
N ALA A 53 -10.19 -13.32 -6.27
CA ALA A 53 -9.50 -13.21 -7.56
C ALA A 53 -9.48 -11.76 -8.06
N LEU A 54 -10.60 -11.06 -7.89
CA LEU A 54 -10.71 -9.64 -8.22
C LEU A 54 -9.81 -8.79 -7.31
N MET A 55 -9.80 -9.07 -6.00
CA MET A 55 -8.93 -8.37 -5.05
C MET A 55 -7.44 -8.59 -5.34
N ASN A 56 -7.05 -9.83 -5.61
CA ASN A 56 -5.67 -10.19 -5.94
C ASN A 56 -5.20 -9.56 -7.25
N THR A 57 -6.07 -9.53 -8.26
CA THR A 57 -5.82 -8.80 -9.52
C THR A 57 -5.65 -7.31 -9.26
N SER A 58 -6.44 -6.74 -8.34
CA SER A 58 -6.32 -5.33 -7.94
C SER A 58 -5.00 -5.03 -7.24
N PHE A 59 -4.51 -5.92 -6.37
CA PHE A 59 -3.17 -5.78 -5.79
C PHE A 59 -2.08 -5.77 -6.86
N VAL A 60 -2.15 -6.72 -7.81
CA VAL A 60 -1.18 -6.79 -8.93
C VAL A 60 -1.24 -5.52 -9.78
N ALA A 61 -2.43 -5.09 -10.19
CA ALA A 61 -2.63 -3.88 -10.99
C ALA A 61 -2.12 -2.64 -10.26
N LEU A 62 -2.41 -2.50 -8.96
CA LEU A 62 -1.90 -1.43 -8.11
C LEU A 62 -0.37 -1.43 -8.09
N GLY A 63 0.26 -2.58 -7.86
CA GLY A 63 1.71 -2.71 -7.80
C GLY A 63 2.41 -2.33 -9.11
N VAL A 64 1.89 -2.83 -10.24
CA VAL A 64 2.37 -2.48 -11.58
C VAL A 64 2.24 -0.98 -11.84
N LEU A 65 1.07 -0.40 -11.55
CA LEU A 65 0.82 1.03 -11.77
C LEU A 65 1.66 1.92 -10.85
N LEU A 66 1.93 1.48 -9.62
CA LEU A 66 2.82 2.18 -8.70
C LEU A 66 4.26 2.21 -9.23
N ALA A 67 4.79 1.05 -9.63
CA ALA A 67 6.13 0.95 -10.20
C ALA A 67 6.26 1.76 -11.50
N ALA A 68 5.27 1.66 -12.40
CA ALA A 68 5.20 2.46 -13.62
C ALA A 68 5.14 3.97 -13.30
N GLY A 69 4.34 4.37 -12.31
CA GLY A 69 4.26 5.75 -11.86
C GLY A 69 5.62 6.29 -11.37
N VAL A 70 6.36 5.50 -10.58
CA VAL A 70 7.71 5.87 -10.10
C VAL A 70 8.71 5.99 -11.26
N ALA A 71 8.62 5.10 -12.26
CA ALA A 71 9.46 5.17 -13.45
C ALA A 71 9.16 6.42 -14.30
N LEU A 72 7.88 6.64 -14.61
CA LEU A 72 7.41 7.74 -15.49
C LEU A 72 7.55 9.12 -14.85
N THR A 73 7.55 9.20 -13.52
CA THR A 73 7.80 10.45 -12.78
C THR A 73 9.27 10.78 -12.60
N GLY A 74 10.20 9.95 -13.11
CA GLY A 74 11.66 10.15 -13.01
C GLY A 74 12.14 11.60 -13.19
N PRO A 75 11.68 12.36 -14.22
CA PRO A 75 12.07 13.76 -14.42
C PRO A 75 11.65 14.75 -13.31
N LEU A 76 10.67 14.38 -12.47
CA LEU A 76 10.20 15.20 -11.35
C LEU A 76 11.06 15.04 -10.09
N TRP A 77 11.93 14.03 -10.07
CA TRP A 77 12.82 13.77 -8.95
C TRP A 77 14.08 14.63 -9.05
N ARG A 78 14.58 15.06 -7.89
CA ARG A 78 15.88 15.72 -7.78
C ARG A 78 16.98 14.75 -8.22
N ARG A 79 18.16 15.27 -8.57
CA ARG A 79 19.36 14.45 -8.76
C ARG A 79 19.98 14.09 -7.41
N GLY A 80 20.53 12.89 -7.30
CA GLY A 80 21.30 12.43 -6.13
C GLY A 80 20.74 11.19 -5.43
N ALA A 81 21.46 10.74 -4.39
CA ALA A 81 21.20 9.47 -3.72
C ALA A 81 19.81 9.41 -3.06
N ALA A 82 19.37 10.48 -2.38
CA ALA A 82 18.07 10.50 -1.70
C ALA A 82 16.89 10.24 -2.65
N ALA A 83 16.93 10.85 -3.84
CA ALA A 83 15.92 10.63 -4.87
C ALA A 83 15.98 9.21 -5.44
N ALA A 84 17.19 8.69 -5.70
CA ALA A 84 17.37 7.32 -6.19
C ALA A 84 16.84 6.29 -5.18
N VAL A 85 17.22 6.43 -3.91
CA VAL A 85 16.77 5.55 -2.81
C VAL A 85 15.26 5.59 -2.67
N SER A 86 14.65 6.78 -2.61
CA SER A 86 13.20 6.92 -2.50
C SER A 86 12.47 6.21 -3.64
N ARG A 87 12.97 6.33 -4.88
CA ARG A 87 12.39 5.66 -6.05
C ARG A 87 12.53 4.15 -5.98
N TRP A 88 13.70 3.63 -5.61
CA TRP A 88 13.90 2.19 -5.48
C TRP A 88 13.02 1.59 -4.38
N LEU A 89 12.88 2.28 -3.25
CA LEU A 89 12.00 1.88 -2.15
C LEU A 89 10.52 1.84 -2.60
N LEU A 90 10.04 2.88 -3.28
CA LEU A 90 8.66 2.93 -3.79
C LEU A 90 8.42 1.90 -4.90
N ALA A 91 9.41 1.65 -5.77
CA ALA A 91 9.33 0.58 -6.77
C ALA A 91 9.30 -0.81 -6.12
N GLY A 92 10.08 -0.99 -5.05
CA GLY A 92 10.05 -2.20 -4.21
C GLY A 92 8.67 -2.45 -3.60
N ALA A 93 7.98 -1.41 -3.13
CA ALA A 93 6.60 -1.54 -2.67
C ALA A 93 5.63 -1.94 -3.79
N GLY A 94 5.86 -1.44 -5.01
CA GLY A 94 5.13 -1.90 -6.20
C GLY A 94 5.31 -3.40 -6.44
N ALA A 95 6.54 -3.89 -6.36
CA ALA A 95 6.83 -5.33 -6.42
C ALA A 95 6.18 -6.10 -5.26
N GLY A 96 6.14 -5.51 -4.07
CA GLY A 96 5.46 -6.07 -2.90
C GLY A 96 3.95 -6.29 -3.12
N PHE A 97 3.26 -5.30 -3.71
CA PHE A 97 1.84 -5.44 -4.08
C PHE A 97 1.61 -6.53 -5.14
N VAL A 98 2.49 -6.62 -6.15
CA VAL A 98 2.43 -7.70 -7.14
C VAL A 98 2.60 -9.05 -6.46
N LEU A 99 3.60 -9.18 -5.58
CA LEU A 99 3.86 -10.42 -4.86
C LEU A 99 2.68 -10.83 -3.97
N ALA A 100 2.14 -9.89 -3.18
CA ALA A 100 0.99 -10.15 -2.30
C ALA A 100 -0.28 -10.55 -3.07
N GLY A 101 -0.50 -10.01 -4.28
CA GLY A 101 -1.61 -10.42 -5.14
C GLY A 101 -1.41 -11.78 -5.81
N LEU A 102 -0.18 -12.13 -6.20
CA LEU A 102 0.13 -13.44 -6.79
C LEU A 102 0.25 -14.55 -5.75
N ALA A 103 0.53 -14.21 -4.51
CA ALA A 103 0.67 -15.12 -3.38
C ALA A 103 -0.39 -14.81 -2.29
N PRO A 104 -1.61 -15.36 -2.41
CA PRO A 104 -2.61 -15.29 -1.35
C PRO A 104 -2.05 -15.76 -0.01
N ALA A 105 -2.41 -15.07 1.09
CA ALA A 105 -1.83 -15.32 2.40
C ALA A 105 -2.12 -16.74 2.92
N ASP A 106 -3.27 -17.32 2.57
CA ASP A 106 -3.67 -18.67 2.95
C ASP A 106 -3.04 -19.80 2.11
N VAL A 107 -2.36 -19.47 1.01
CA VAL A 107 -1.75 -20.45 0.10
C VAL A 107 -0.23 -20.36 0.10
N HIS A 108 0.31 -19.15 0.08
CA HIS A 108 1.75 -18.88 -0.06
C HIS A 108 2.19 -17.81 0.97
N GLU A 109 2.01 -18.12 2.25
CA GLU A 109 2.19 -17.17 3.36
C GLU A 109 3.55 -16.47 3.34
N ASN A 110 4.65 -17.20 3.16
CA ASN A 110 6.00 -16.62 3.18
C ASN A 110 6.20 -15.54 2.09
N GLN A 111 5.72 -15.81 0.88
CA GLN A 111 5.75 -14.87 -0.23
C GLN A 111 4.83 -13.68 0.04
N HIS A 112 3.65 -13.92 0.61
CA HIS A 112 2.73 -12.86 1.00
C HIS A 112 3.35 -11.93 2.05
N VAL A 113 3.96 -12.49 3.10
CA VAL A 113 4.65 -11.74 4.17
C VAL A 113 5.82 -10.94 3.60
N LEU A 114 6.60 -11.51 2.68
CA LEU A 114 7.64 -10.75 1.98
C LEU A 114 7.03 -9.58 1.19
N GLY A 115 5.90 -9.79 0.51
CA GLY A 115 5.15 -8.74 -0.17
C GLY A 115 4.71 -7.63 0.80
N ALA A 116 4.12 -8.00 1.92
CA ALA A 116 3.70 -7.08 2.98
C ALA A 116 4.89 -6.29 3.57
N LEU A 117 6.04 -6.92 3.78
CA LEU A 117 7.27 -6.27 4.22
C LEU A 117 7.76 -5.21 3.21
N LEU A 118 7.73 -5.53 1.92
CA LEU A 118 8.08 -4.57 0.87
C LEU A 118 7.07 -3.40 0.83
N ILE A 119 5.78 -3.67 0.99
CA ILE A 119 4.76 -2.61 1.01
C ILE A 119 4.94 -1.70 2.23
N MET A 120 4.96 -2.28 3.43
CA MET A 120 4.82 -1.53 4.69
C MET A 120 6.15 -1.07 5.28
N ALA A 121 7.26 -1.75 5.01
CA ALA A 121 8.58 -1.29 5.44
C ALA A 121 9.22 -0.43 4.34
N THR A 122 9.55 -1.04 3.19
CA THR A 122 10.32 -0.33 2.17
C THR A 122 9.49 0.79 1.52
N GLY A 123 8.22 0.55 1.22
CA GLY A 123 7.32 1.58 0.68
C GLY A 123 7.17 2.80 1.58
N ASN A 124 6.96 2.60 2.89
CA ASN A 124 6.81 3.72 3.82
C ASN A 124 8.14 4.45 4.10
N LEU A 125 9.29 3.76 4.07
CA LEU A 125 10.60 4.42 4.03
C LEU A 125 10.76 5.26 2.76
N GLY A 126 10.28 4.76 1.62
CA GLY A 126 10.24 5.50 0.36
C GLY A 126 9.38 6.75 0.45
N LEU A 127 8.20 6.65 1.08
CA LEU A 127 7.31 7.80 1.31
C LEU A 127 7.94 8.82 2.27
N LEU A 128 8.52 8.36 3.37
CA LEU A 128 9.21 9.18 4.37
C LEU A 128 10.34 10.00 3.71
N SER A 129 11.11 9.38 2.82
CA SER A 129 12.24 9.99 2.12
C SER A 129 11.86 10.79 0.86
N ALA A 130 10.63 10.61 0.34
CA ALA A 130 10.16 11.29 -0.87
C ALA A 130 10.22 12.83 -0.76
N GLY A 131 9.99 13.39 0.43
CA GLY A 131 10.11 14.83 0.67
C GLY A 131 11.53 15.41 0.52
N ALA A 132 12.56 14.56 0.58
CA ALA A 132 13.94 14.95 0.27
C ALA A 132 14.30 14.65 -1.20
N GLY A 133 13.63 13.67 -1.82
CA GLY A 133 13.87 13.26 -3.20
C GLY A 133 13.13 14.09 -4.27
N LEU A 134 12.01 14.72 -3.91
CA LEU A 134 11.19 15.53 -4.80
C LEU A 134 11.33 17.02 -4.50
N ASP A 135 11.12 17.86 -5.52
CA ASP A 135 11.00 19.31 -5.33
C ASP A 135 9.56 19.68 -4.90
N LEU A 136 9.35 19.67 -3.58
CA LEU A 136 8.06 19.87 -2.94
C LEU A 136 8.08 21.12 -2.05
N PRO A 137 6.96 21.88 -2.01
CA PRO A 137 6.73 22.88 -0.97
C PRO A 137 6.90 22.29 0.43
N GLY A 138 7.37 23.12 1.38
CA GLY A 138 7.68 22.67 2.75
C GLY A 138 6.56 21.88 3.43
N HIS A 139 5.30 22.31 3.28
CA HIS A 139 4.14 21.62 3.87
C HIS A 139 3.94 20.19 3.29
N LEU A 140 4.17 19.98 1.98
CA LEU A 140 4.07 18.65 1.38
C LEU A 140 5.24 17.75 1.78
N ARG A 141 6.44 18.31 1.97
CA ARG A 141 7.59 17.55 2.49
C ARG A 141 7.29 17.03 3.89
N TRP A 142 6.77 17.90 4.76
CA TRP A 142 6.34 17.51 6.10
C TRP A 142 5.18 16.51 6.06
N ALA A 143 4.19 16.70 5.20
CA ALA A 143 3.09 15.75 5.04
C ALA A 143 3.59 14.35 4.64
N THR A 144 4.49 14.24 3.66
CA THR A 144 5.08 12.94 3.27
C THR A 144 5.88 12.31 4.41
N ALA A 145 6.63 13.13 5.15
CA ALA A 145 7.42 12.63 6.27
C ALA A 145 6.53 12.11 7.41
N LEU A 146 5.47 12.86 7.76
CA LEU A 146 4.50 12.47 8.78
C LEU A 146 3.76 11.20 8.38
N LEU A 147 3.26 11.11 7.15
CA LEU A 147 2.58 9.91 6.65
C LEU A 147 3.50 8.68 6.70
N GLY A 148 4.74 8.81 6.22
CA GLY A 148 5.72 7.73 6.26
C GLY A 148 6.08 7.31 7.68
N ALA A 149 6.29 8.26 8.59
CA ALA A 149 6.59 7.99 9.98
C ALA A 149 5.42 7.30 10.69
N THR A 150 4.19 7.81 10.54
CA THR A 150 2.99 7.19 11.10
C THR A 150 2.80 5.76 10.61
N ALA A 151 2.99 5.52 9.31
CA ALA A 151 2.84 4.19 8.73
C ALA A 151 3.91 3.21 9.19
N LEU A 152 5.16 3.66 9.33
CA LEU A 152 6.26 2.85 9.89
C LEU A 152 6.04 2.52 11.37
N THR A 153 5.58 3.49 12.16
CA THR A 153 5.20 3.24 13.55
C THR A 153 4.06 2.23 13.63
N ALA A 154 3.01 2.41 12.82
CA ALA A 154 1.90 1.47 12.73
C ALA A 154 2.35 0.07 12.29
N PHE A 155 3.30 -0.02 11.36
CA PHE A 155 3.89 -1.29 10.95
C PHE A 155 4.64 -1.99 12.10
N GLY A 156 5.46 -1.27 12.86
CA GLY A 156 6.12 -1.82 14.05
C GLY A 156 5.13 -2.26 15.14
N LEU A 157 4.05 -1.50 15.32
CA LEU A 157 2.96 -1.85 16.22
C LEU A 157 2.18 -3.09 15.75
N LEU A 158 1.93 -3.21 14.44
CA LEU A 158 1.31 -4.39 13.82
C LEU A 158 2.15 -5.65 14.07
N LEU A 159 3.46 -5.59 13.80
CA LEU A 159 4.38 -6.71 14.02
C LEU A 159 4.44 -7.14 15.49
N SER A 160 4.36 -6.17 16.40
CA SER A 160 4.35 -6.43 17.85
C SER A 160 2.96 -6.71 18.41
N ARG A 161 1.92 -6.81 17.58
CA ARG A 161 0.52 -7.07 17.95
C ARG A 161 -0.10 -6.02 18.90
N HIS A 162 0.38 -4.78 18.86
CA HIS A 162 -0.15 -3.66 19.65
C HIS A 162 -1.11 -2.82 18.79
N TYR A 163 -2.41 -3.09 18.83
CA TYR A 163 -3.35 -2.46 17.90
C TYR A 163 -3.97 -1.12 18.36
N LEU A 164 -3.72 -0.68 19.60
CA LEU A 164 -4.21 0.59 20.15
C LEU A 164 -5.73 0.80 20.00
N GLY A 165 -6.52 -0.27 20.12
CA GLY A 165 -7.98 -0.23 19.96
C GLY A 165 -8.47 -0.19 18.51
N LEU A 166 -7.58 -0.11 17.51
CA LEU A 166 -7.93 -0.17 16.08
C LEU A 166 -8.23 -1.60 15.61
N GLY A 167 -7.78 -2.60 16.37
CA GLY A 167 -7.75 -4.01 15.96
C GLY A 167 -6.69 -4.28 14.89
N MET A 168 -6.41 -5.56 14.63
CA MET A 168 -5.39 -6.00 13.68
C MET A 168 -5.59 -5.38 12.28
N GLY A 169 -6.81 -5.48 11.75
CA GLY A 169 -7.15 -4.94 10.44
C GLY A 169 -7.11 -3.41 10.38
N GLY A 170 -7.43 -2.74 11.48
CA GLY A 170 -7.31 -1.29 11.57
C GLY A 170 -5.85 -0.85 11.56
N MET A 171 -5.00 -1.53 12.35
CA MET A 171 -3.57 -1.25 12.40
C MET A 171 -2.86 -1.52 11.06
N GLU A 172 -3.23 -2.60 10.37
CA GLU A 172 -2.72 -2.90 9.02
C GLU A 172 -3.06 -1.79 8.01
N ARG A 173 -4.27 -1.22 8.08
CA ARG A 173 -4.66 -0.08 7.24
C ARG A 173 -3.83 1.17 7.53
N VAL A 174 -3.53 1.46 8.79
CA VAL A 174 -2.63 2.58 9.14
C VAL A 174 -1.21 2.30 8.64
N ALA A 175 -0.77 1.05 8.61
CA ALA A 175 0.53 0.67 8.05
C ALA A 175 0.57 0.71 6.50
N ALA A 176 -0.56 0.50 5.81
CA ALA A 176 -0.59 0.39 4.35
C ALA A 176 -1.12 1.63 3.61
N PHE A 177 -2.21 2.25 4.09
CA PHE A 177 -2.91 3.30 3.35
C PHE A 177 -2.14 4.63 3.22
N PRO A 178 -1.30 5.07 4.17
CA PRO A 178 -0.51 6.29 3.99
C PRO A 178 0.38 6.26 2.75
N LEU A 179 0.95 5.09 2.41
CA LEU A 179 1.67 4.88 1.15
C LEU A 179 0.81 5.17 -0.06
N LEU A 180 -0.41 4.63 -0.10
CA LEU A 180 -1.33 4.79 -1.22
C LEU A 180 -1.82 6.23 -1.36
N VAL A 181 -2.21 6.85 -0.24
CA VAL A 181 -2.65 8.25 -0.19
C VAL A 181 -1.51 9.18 -0.62
N GLY A 182 -0.31 8.97 -0.08
CA GLY A 182 0.89 9.74 -0.43
C GLY A 182 1.25 9.61 -1.92
N ALA A 183 1.29 8.39 -2.44
CA ALA A 183 1.56 8.13 -3.86
C ALA A 183 0.50 8.77 -4.78
N ALA A 184 -0.79 8.68 -4.41
CA ALA A 184 -1.86 9.32 -5.16
C ALA A 184 -1.71 10.86 -5.17
N ALA A 185 -1.49 11.47 -4.01
CA ALA A 185 -1.34 12.92 -3.88
C ALA A 185 -0.13 13.45 -4.68
N LEU A 186 1.02 12.77 -4.59
CA LEU A 186 2.22 13.11 -5.37
C LEU A 186 2.00 12.91 -6.87
N GLY A 187 1.30 11.85 -7.27
CA GLY A 187 0.94 11.57 -8.66
C GLY A 187 0.03 12.65 -9.25
N VAL A 188 -1.03 13.04 -8.55
CA VAL A 188 -1.95 14.12 -8.98
C VAL A 188 -1.19 15.43 -9.14
N ARG A 189 -0.34 15.80 -8.16
CA ARG A 189 0.50 17.00 -8.26
C ARG A 189 1.41 16.96 -9.49
N GLY A 190 2.05 15.81 -9.75
CA GLY A 190 2.92 15.65 -10.92
C GLY A 190 2.18 15.86 -12.25
N LEU A 191 0.93 15.41 -12.35
CA LEU A 191 0.10 15.64 -13.53
C LEU A 191 -0.29 17.12 -13.69
N VAL A 192 -0.67 17.79 -12.61
CA VAL A 192 -1.01 19.22 -12.62
C VAL A 192 0.18 20.07 -13.08
N LEU A 193 1.38 19.79 -12.54
CA LEU A 193 2.59 20.51 -12.95
C LEU A 193 2.97 20.27 -14.41
N ARG A 194 2.80 19.04 -14.92
CA ARG A 194 3.06 18.74 -16.34
C ARG A 194 2.04 19.38 -17.28
N GLY A 195 0.79 19.52 -16.86
CA GLY A 195 -0.26 20.19 -17.63
C GLY A 195 -0.11 21.71 -17.67
N ALA A 196 0.53 22.30 -16.66
CA ALA A 196 0.77 23.74 -16.56
C ALA A 196 1.96 24.25 -17.40
N VAL A 197 2.80 23.35 -17.94
CA VAL A 197 3.92 23.71 -18.82
C VAL A 197 3.43 23.65 -20.28
N PRO A 198 3.37 24.77 -21.02
CA PRO A 198 3.08 24.73 -22.46
C PRO A 198 4.13 23.86 -23.15
N ARG A 199 3.68 22.91 -23.99
CA ARG A 199 4.61 22.18 -24.86
C ARG A 199 5.11 23.14 -25.95
N PRO A 200 6.41 23.14 -26.27
CA PRO A 200 6.96 23.95 -27.35
C PRO A 200 6.40 23.54 -28.70
#